data_AF-A0A966YYX4-F1
#
_entry.id   AF-A0A966YYX4-F1
#
_cell.length_a   1.000
_cell.length_b   1.000
_cell.length_c   1.000
_cell.angle_alpha   90.00
_cell.angle_beta   90.00
_cell.angle_gamma   90.00
#
_symmetry.space_group_name_H-M   'P 1'
#
loop_
_entity.id
_entity.type
_entity.pdbx_description
1 polymer ?
#
loop_
_entity_poly.entity_id
_entity_poly.type
_entity_poly.pdbx_seq_one_letter_code
_entity_poly.pdbx_strand_id
1 'polypeptide(L)'
;AFKLSDLGLLSQPNLGPLVAIIAAGIAIGFLPHNFNPARIFMGDGGAFLLGLLLAVATGMVGGRADPLTQAFVGQTFFFLAPLAIPVLILGVPILDTLFAIVRRASQRQAIDVADKGHLHHRLMNLGHGHRRSVAILWTWTALLSAFTLYPVLTGTNPTYLPFGMGAIAIVLFTVLHPSVRRKRAEEIEAALLRPASEQITSDD
;
A
#
# COMPACT_ATOMS: atom_id res chain seq x y z
N ALA A 1 10.38 38.93 -12.97
CA ALA A 1 10.08 37.55 -12.52
C ALA A 1 9.55 36.69 -13.66
N PHE A 2 8.40 36.99 -14.28
CA PHE A 2 7.81 36.18 -15.37
C PHE A 2 8.70 36.00 -16.62
N LYS A 3 9.43 37.04 -17.07
CA LYS A 3 10.38 36.89 -18.20
C LYS A 3 11.60 35.99 -17.89
N LEU A 4 11.94 35.78 -16.62
CA LEU A 4 13.07 34.93 -16.20
C LEU A 4 12.67 33.45 -16.08
N SER A 5 11.39 33.16 -15.80
CA SER A 5 10.85 31.80 -15.88
C SER A 5 10.70 31.31 -17.32
N ASP A 6 10.33 32.20 -18.25
CA ASP A 6 10.23 31.88 -19.68
C ASP A 6 11.61 31.59 -20.33
N LEU A 7 12.68 32.12 -19.73
CA LEU A 7 14.07 31.87 -20.14
C LEU A 7 14.66 30.56 -19.56
N GLY A 8 13.89 29.78 -18.80
CA GLY A 8 14.34 28.52 -18.19
C GLY A 8 15.40 28.68 -17.08
N LEU A 9 15.71 29.92 -16.67
CA LEU A 9 16.73 30.25 -15.68
C LEU A 9 16.23 30.18 -14.24
N LEU A 10 14.91 30.12 -14.04
CA LEU A 10 14.27 29.82 -12.76
C LEU A 10 13.65 28.44 -12.84
N SER A 11 14.15 27.48 -12.05
CA SER A 11 13.46 26.20 -11.84
C SER A 11 12.01 26.49 -11.48
N GLN A 12 11.04 25.99 -12.27
CA GLN A 12 9.63 26.22 -11.93
C GLN A 12 9.36 25.73 -10.49
N PRO A 13 8.74 26.53 -9.61
CA PRO A 13 8.44 26.10 -8.26
C PRO A 13 7.46 24.92 -8.32
N ASN A 14 7.92 23.73 -7.94
CA ASN A 14 7.06 22.57 -7.77
C ASN A 14 6.46 22.62 -6.37
N LEU A 15 5.15 22.84 -6.29
CA LEU A 15 4.41 22.85 -5.01
C LEU A 15 4.12 21.44 -4.49
N GLY A 16 4.29 20.38 -5.29
CA GLY A 16 3.99 19.00 -4.91
C GLY A 16 4.66 18.55 -3.61
N PRO A 17 5.99 18.72 -3.44
CA PRO A 17 6.67 18.39 -2.19
C PRO A 17 6.15 19.17 -0.98
N LEU A 18 5.76 20.44 -1.17
CA LEU A 18 5.20 21.27 -0.09
C LEU A 18 3.83 20.71 0.37
N VAL A 19 2.96 20.33 -0.57
CA VAL A 19 1.68 19.66 -0.25
C VAL A 19 1.93 18.33 0.47
N ALA A 20 2.93 17.55 0.04
CA ALA A 20 3.29 16.28 0.70
C ALA A 20 3.78 16.49 2.15
N ILE A 21 4.61 17.50 2.40
CA ILE A 21 5.08 17.84 3.75
C ILE A 21 3.92 18.28 4.65
N ILE A 22 2.98 19.09 4.12
CA ILE A 22 1.77 19.48 4.87
C ILE A 22 0.93 18.24 5.23
N ALA A 23 0.69 17.36 4.26
CA ALA A 23 -0.07 16.13 4.50
C ALA A 23 0.61 15.23 5.55
N ALA A 24 1.94 15.08 5.47
CA ALA A 24 2.71 14.35 6.47
C ALA A 24 2.62 15.01 7.85
N GLY A 25 2.70 16.34 7.94
CA GLY A 25 2.53 17.09 9.17
C GLY A 25 1.16 16.89 9.81
N ILE A 26 0.08 16.91 9.02
CA ILE A 26 -1.28 16.61 9.48
C ILE A 26 -1.35 15.18 10.04
N ALA A 27 -0.82 14.19 9.31
CA ALA A 27 -0.83 12.80 9.74
C ALA A 27 -0.02 12.58 11.03
N ILE A 28 1.17 13.17 11.14
CA ILE A 28 2.03 13.10 12.33
C ILE A 28 1.36 13.77 13.53
N GLY A 29 0.73 14.93 13.36
CA GLY A 29 0.00 15.62 14.43
C GLY A 29 -1.25 14.86 14.90
N PHE A 30 -1.93 14.16 13.99
CA PHE A 30 -3.07 13.33 14.30
C PHE A 30 -2.68 12.02 15.01
N LEU A 31 -1.52 11.45 14.68
CA LEU A 31 -1.13 10.10 15.06
C LEU A 31 -1.17 9.81 16.58
N PRO A 32 -0.64 10.66 17.48
CA PRO A 32 -0.70 10.43 18.93
C PRO A 32 -2.13 10.33 19.48
N HIS A 33 -3.08 11.00 18.83
CA HIS A 33 -4.49 11.00 19.21
C HIS A 33 -5.25 9.79 18.66
N ASN A 34 -4.75 9.18 17.59
CA ASN A 34 -5.35 8.03 16.93
C ASN A 34 -4.68 6.69 17.32
N PHE A 35 -3.48 6.73 17.90
CA PHE A 35 -2.76 5.53 18.30
C PHE A 35 -3.50 4.76 19.38
N ASN A 36 -3.54 3.43 19.27
CA ASN A 36 -4.38 2.58 20.13
C ASN A 36 -4.00 2.67 21.63
N PRO A 37 -4.93 3.05 22.52
CA PRO A 37 -6.38 3.28 22.30
C PRO A 37 -6.69 4.66 21.72
N ALA A 38 -7.40 4.67 20.58
CA ALA A 38 -7.71 5.89 19.84
C ALA A 38 -8.64 6.81 20.64
N ARG A 39 -8.27 8.09 20.75
CA ARG A 39 -9.06 9.16 21.38
C ARG A 39 -9.88 9.92 20.35
N ILE A 40 -9.35 10.04 19.13
CA ILE A 40 -9.98 10.73 18.01
C ILE A 40 -9.96 9.79 16.80
N PHE A 41 -11.11 9.64 16.16
CA PHE A 41 -11.25 8.91 14.91
C PHE A 41 -11.20 9.87 13.72
N MET A 42 -10.59 9.42 12.63
CA MET A 42 -10.38 10.25 11.45
C MET A 42 -11.69 10.56 10.71
N GLY A 43 -12.60 9.58 10.68
CA GLY A 43 -13.82 9.63 9.89
C GLY A 43 -13.56 9.77 8.38
N ASP A 44 -14.63 9.91 7.61
CA ASP A 44 -14.54 10.03 6.16
C ASP A 44 -13.95 11.38 5.73
N GLY A 45 -14.25 12.45 6.47
CA GLY A 45 -13.74 13.80 6.19
C GLY A 45 -12.22 13.88 6.22
N GLY A 46 -11.58 13.30 7.24
CA GLY A 46 -10.12 13.26 7.32
C GLY A 46 -9.51 12.34 6.26
N ALA A 47 -10.10 11.15 6.05
CA ALA A 47 -9.59 10.17 5.10
C ALA A 47 -9.60 10.70 3.66
N PHE A 48 -10.69 11.33 3.23
CA PHE A 48 -10.80 11.94 1.90
C PHE A 48 -9.88 13.13 1.72
N LEU A 49 -9.70 13.97 2.75
CA LEU A 49 -8.76 15.08 2.70
C LEU A 49 -7.31 14.59 2.48
N LEU A 50 -6.84 13.61 3.26
CA LEU A 50 -5.50 13.06 3.06
C LEU A 50 -5.33 12.39 1.70
N GLY A 51 -6.36 11.67 1.23
CA GLY A 51 -6.37 11.10 -0.12
C GLY A 51 -6.24 12.15 -1.21
N LEU A 52 -7.00 13.25 -1.11
CA LEU A 52 -6.94 14.37 -2.04
C LEU A 52 -5.55 15.04 -2.03
N LEU A 53 -5.01 15.34 -0.85
CA LEU A 53 -3.69 15.96 -0.71
C LEU A 53 -2.59 15.08 -1.34
N LEU A 54 -2.66 13.77 -1.14
CA LEU A 54 -1.71 12.83 -1.72
C LEU A 54 -1.83 12.74 -3.25
N ALA A 55 -3.06 12.75 -3.79
CA ALA A 55 -3.32 12.77 -5.22
C ALA A 55 -2.78 14.05 -5.87
N VAL A 56 -3.04 15.23 -5.27
CA VAL A 56 -2.54 16.52 -5.73
C VAL A 56 -1.01 16.56 -5.67
N ALA A 57 -0.42 16.16 -4.54
CA ALA A 57 1.03 16.16 -4.37
C ALA A 57 1.71 15.31 -5.45
N THR A 58 1.19 14.12 -5.73
CA THR A 58 1.83 13.25 -6.72
C THR A 58 1.56 13.69 -8.15
N GLY A 59 0.35 14.15 -8.47
CA GLY A 59 0.04 14.68 -9.80
C GLY A 59 0.94 15.87 -10.18
N MET A 60 1.24 16.75 -9.21
CA MET A 60 2.09 17.93 -9.41
C MET A 60 3.58 17.58 -9.61
N VAL A 61 4.07 16.54 -8.93
CA VAL A 61 5.43 16.00 -9.18
C VAL A 61 5.48 15.30 -10.52
N GLY A 62 4.41 14.60 -10.87
CA GLY A 62 4.29 13.83 -12.09
C GLY A 62 4.31 14.61 -13.39
N GLY A 63 3.55 15.70 -13.42
CA GLY A 63 3.37 16.51 -14.63
C GLY A 63 4.58 17.38 -15.01
N ARG A 64 5.71 17.28 -14.31
CA ARG A 64 6.91 18.12 -14.51
C ARG A 64 8.18 17.37 -14.86
N ALA A 65 8.05 16.09 -15.16
CA ALA A 65 9.17 15.29 -15.59
C ALA A 65 9.55 15.75 -17.02
N ASP A 66 10.74 16.34 -17.19
CA ASP A 66 11.25 16.82 -18.48
C ASP A 66 11.65 15.64 -19.41
N PRO A 67 10.98 15.46 -20.57
CA PRO A 67 11.25 14.36 -21.49
C PRO A 67 12.67 14.37 -22.09
N LEU A 68 13.36 15.51 -22.05
CA LEU A 68 14.64 15.74 -22.72
C LEU A 68 15.86 15.43 -21.84
N THR A 69 15.71 15.46 -20.51
CA THR A 69 16.80 15.18 -19.56
C THR A 69 16.89 13.71 -19.12
N GLN A 70 15.93 12.86 -19.51
CA GLN A 70 15.82 11.47 -19.04
C GLN A 70 15.88 10.42 -20.15
N ALA A 71 16.87 10.53 -21.06
CA ALA A 71 17.22 9.47 -22.01
C ALA A 71 17.61 8.12 -21.35
N PHE A 72 17.79 8.10 -20.02
CA PHE A 72 18.30 6.95 -19.26
C PHE A 72 17.21 5.96 -18.80
N VAL A 73 15.95 6.39 -18.72
CA VAL A 73 14.83 5.53 -18.32
C VAL A 73 13.78 5.64 -19.41
N GLY A 74 13.70 4.65 -20.29
CA GLY A 74 12.93 4.72 -21.53
C GLY A 74 11.55 5.39 -21.38
N GLN A 75 11.17 6.17 -22.41
CA GLN A 75 10.00 7.07 -22.46
C GLN A 75 8.71 6.54 -21.79
N THR A 76 8.45 5.23 -21.85
CA THR A 76 7.32 4.57 -21.19
C THR A 76 7.38 4.59 -19.66
N PHE A 77 8.54 4.34 -19.04
CA PHE A 77 8.69 4.39 -17.58
C PHE A 77 8.48 5.81 -17.08
N PHE A 78 8.91 6.81 -17.83
CA PHE A 78 8.79 8.21 -17.45
C PHE A 78 7.35 8.72 -17.50
N PHE A 79 6.57 8.31 -18.51
CA PHE A 79 5.14 8.63 -18.60
C PHE A 79 4.32 7.95 -17.49
N LEU A 80 4.69 6.71 -17.12
CA LEU A 80 3.95 5.96 -16.09
C LEU A 80 4.46 6.17 -14.67
N ALA A 81 5.73 6.57 -14.47
CA ALA A 81 6.35 6.71 -13.14
C ALA A 81 5.51 7.57 -12.17
N PRO A 82 4.94 8.71 -12.59
CA PRO A 82 4.10 9.50 -11.71
C PRO A 82 2.83 8.83 -11.20
N LEU A 83 2.29 7.88 -11.97
CA LEU A 83 1.13 7.09 -11.58
C LEU A 83 1.55 5.81 -10.86
N ALA A 84 2.63 5.18 -11.33
CA ALA A 84 3.16 3.95 -10.80
C ALA A 84 3.72 4.12 -9.38
N ILE A 85 4.38 5.25 -9.07
CA ILE A 85 4.98 5.50 -7.76
C ILE A 85 3.93 5.58 -6.62
N PRO A 86 2.82 6.33 -6.75
CA PRO A 86 1.72 6.27 -5.76
C PRO A 86 1.11 4.90 -5.64
N VAL A 87 0.84 4.24 -6.77
CA VAL A 87 0.25 2.90 -6.80
C VAL A 87 1.18 1.89 -6.13
N LEU A 88 2.49 2.10 -6.23
CA LEU A 88 3.52 1.31 -5.55
C LEU A 88 3.48 1.51 -4.04
N ILE A 89 3.55 2.76 -3.59
CA ILE A 89 3.58 3.12 -2.17
C ILE A 89 2.26 2.73 -1.49
N LEU A 90 1.14 2.95 -2.19
CA LEU A 90 -0.20 2.58 -1.76
C LEU A 90 -0.62 1.18 -2.23
N GLY A 91 0.31 0.36 -2.72
CA GLY A 91 -0.01 -0.93 -3.33
C GLY A 91 -0.71 -1.86 -2.35
N VAL A 92 -0.23 -1.89 -1.10
CA VAL A 92 -0.84 -2.69 -0.02
C VAL A 92 -2.29 -2.28 0.26
N PRO A 93 -2.62 -1.01 0.59
CA PRO A 93 -4.01 -0.61 0.84
C PRO A 93 -4.88 -0.71 -0.41
N ILE A 94 -4.38 -0.36 -1.60
CA ILE A 94 -5.14 -0.49 -2.86
C ILE A 94 -5.50 -1.94 -3.13
N LEU A 95 -4.54 -2.86 -3.03
CA LEU A 95 -4.77 -4.28 -3.28
C LEU A 95 -5.69 -4.90 -2.21
N ASP A 96 -5.60 -4.49 -0.95
CA ASP A 96 -6.52 -4.94 0.10
C ASP A 96 -7.96 -4.51 -0.19
N THR A 97 -8.17 -3.25 -0.60
CA THR A 97 -9.48 -2.74 -1.00
C THR A 97 -10.00 -3.44 -2.26
N LEU A 98 -9.17 -3.56 -3.31
CA LEU A 98 -9.54 -4.21 -4.57
C LEU A 98 -9.92 -5.67 -4.35
N PHE A 99 -9.13 -6.39 -3.54
CA PHE A 99 -9.40 -7.78 -3.22
C PHE A 99 -10.66 -7.95 -2.38
N ALA A 100 -10.95 -7.01 -1.48
CA ALA A 100 -12.23 -6.98 -0.76
C ALA A 100 -13.42 -6.77 -1.71
N ILE A 101 -13.29 -5.86 -2.69
CA ILE A 101 -14.31 -5.64 -3.74
C ILE A 101 -14.52 -6.92 -4.57
N VAL A 102 -13.45 -7.54 -5.08
CA VAL A 102 -13.54 -8.77 -5.88
C VAL A 102 -14.17 -9.92 -5.08
N ARG A 103 -13.78 -10.08 -3.81
CA ARG A 103 -14.37 -11.07 -2.90
C ARG A 103 -15.88 -10.84 -2.74
N ARG A 104 -16.31 -9.61 -2.45
CA ARG A 104 -17.74 -9.27 -2.30
C ARG A 104 -18.52 -9.49 -3.59
N ALA A 105 -17.97 -9.07 -4.73
CA ALA A 105 -18.57 -9.29 -6.04
C ALA A 105 -18.74 -10.79 -6.34
N SER A 106 -17.74 -11.63 -6.03
CA SER A 106 -17.83 -13.08 -6.21
C SER A 106 -18.88 -13.75 -5.31
N GLN A 107 -19.19 -13.14 -4.16
CA GLN A 107 -20.18 -13.60 -3.19
C GLN A 107 -21.56 -12.94 -3.37
N ARG A 108 -21.73 -12.11 -4.42
CA ARG A 108 -22.96 -11.32 -4.69
C ARG A 108 -23.41 -10.46 -3.51
N GLN A 109 -22.47 -10.04 -2.66
CA GLN A 109 -22.74 -9.12 -1.56
C GLN A 109 -22.62 -7.67 -2.06
N ALA A 110 -23.43 -6.77 -1.50
CA ALA A 110 -23.34 -5.35 -1.81
C ALA A 110 -21.97 -4.78 -1.39
N ILE A 111 -21.46 -3.82 -2.17
CA ILE A 111 -20.07 -3.34 -2.08
C ILE A 111 -19.83 -2.55 -0.77
N ASP A 112 -20.89 -2.00 -0.19
CA ASP A 112 -20.96 -1.14 0.99
C ASP A 112 -21.18 -1.90 2.32
N VAL A 113 -21.36 -3.22 2.28
CA VAL A 113 -21.51 -4.04 3.50
C VAL A 113 -20.17 -4.13 4.24
N ALA A 114 -20.21 -3.89 5.56
CA ALA A 114 -19.04 -3.93 6.43
C ALA A 114 -18.33 -5.29 6.36
N ASP A 115 -17.09 -5.30 5.85
CA ASP A 115 -16.29 -6.49 5.64
C ASP A 115 -15.11 -6.52 6.62
N LYS A 116 -15.01 -7.59 7.43
CA LYS A 116 -13.89 -7.80 8.38
C LYS A 116 -12.72 -8.58 7.75
N GLY A 117 -12.68 -8.71 6.44
CA GLY A 117 -11.66 -9.48 5.71
C GLY A 117 -10.41 -8.68 5.30
N HIS A 118 -10.31 -7.41 5.70
CA HIS A 118 -9.15 -6.54 5.44
C HIS A 118 -7.88 -7.03 6.15
N LEU A 119 -6.71 -6.71 5.60
CA LEU A 119 -5.39 -7.14 6.06
C LEU A 119 -5.21 -7.01 7.59
N HIS A 120 -5.59 -5.87 8.17
CA HIS A 120 -5.47 -5.63 9.60
C HIS A 120 -6.28 -6.66 10.43
N HIS A 121 -7.53 -6.92 10.05
CA HIS A 121 -8.36 -7.93 10.69
C HIS A 121 -7.83 -9.35 10.45
N ARG A 122 -7.25 -9.61 9.27
CA ARG A 122 -6.61 -10.90 8.98
C ARG A 122 -5.40 -11.16 9.88
N LEU A 123 -4.53 -10.16 10.05
CA LEU A 123 -3.40 -10.26 10.99
C LEU A 123 -3.89 -10.53 12.41
N MET A 124 -4.99 -9.88 12.83
CA MET A 124 -5.60 -10.16 14.13
C MET A 124 -6.13 -11.60 14.26
N ASN A 125 -6.79 -12.12 13.21
CA ASN A 125 -7.27 -13.50 13.18
C ASN A 125 -6.13 -14.53 13.17
N LEU A 126 -4.93 -14.15 12.74
CA LEU A 126 -3.71 -14.96 12.82
C LEU A 126 -3.03 -14.92 14.20
N GLY A 127 -3.63 -14.23 15.19
CA GLY A 127 -3.12 -14.13 16.56
C GLY A 127 -2.28 -12.88 16.85
N HIS A 128 -2.17 -11.94 15.90
CA HIS A 128 -1.49 -10.66 16.18
C HIS A 128 -2.41 -9.73 16.97
N GLY A 129 -1.92 -9.10 18.03
CA GLY A 129 -2.67 -8.03 18.70
C GLY A 129 -2.83 -6.81 17.79
N HIS A 130 -3.88 -6.00 18.00
CA HIS A 130 -4.17 -4.80 17.20
C HIS A 130 -2.94 -3.90 16.95
N ARG A 131 -2.17 -3.59 17.99
CA ARG A 131 -0.95 -2.77 17.88
C ARG A 131 0.12 -3.42 16.98
N ARG A 132 0.28 -4.74 17.06
CA ARG A 132 1.24 -5.48 16.23
C ARG A 132 0.81 -5.49 14.77
N SER A 133 -0.48 -5.70 14.51
CA SER A 133 -1.03 -5.65 13.15
C SER A 133 -0.80 -4.29 12.49
N VAL A 134 -1.05 -3.19 13.21
CA VAL A 134 -0.78 -1.83 12.70
C VAL A 134 0.72 -1.59 12.46
N ALA A 135 1.57 -2.01 13.40
CA ALA A 135 3.03 -1.87 13.25
C ALA A 135 3.57 -2.62 12.02
N ILE A 136 3.10 -3.86 11.77
CA ILE A 136 3.47 -4.63 10.58
C ILE A 136 3.09 -3.88 9.31
N LEU A 137 1.87 -3.31 9.26
CA LEU A 137 1.42 -2.54 8.11
C LEU A 137 2.27 -1.28 7.89
N TRP A 138 2.65 -0.57 8.94
CA TRP A 138 3.57 0.57 8.84
C TRP A 138 4.95 0.15 8.33
N THR A 139 5.50 -0.96 8.83
CA THR A 139 6.78 -1.50 8.35
C THR A 139 6.71 -1.85 6.88
N TRP A 140 5.64 -2.50 6.41
CA TRP A 140 5.48 -2.82 4.99
C TRP A 140 5.41 -1.56 4.12
N THR A 141 4.59 -0.58 4.51
CA THR A 141 4.52 0.70 3.78
C THR A 141 5.85 1.45 3.77
N ALA A 142 6.59 1.44 4.89
CA ALA A 142 7.91 2.05 4.97
C ALA A 142 8.94 1.35 4.07
N LEU A 143 8.96 0.01 4.04
CA LEU A 143 9.85 -0.77 3.18
C LEU A 143 9.55 -0.53 1.69
N LEU A 144 8.27 -0.50 1.32
CA LEU A 144 7.85 -0.18 -0.04
C LEU A 144 8.25 1.24 -0.46
N SER A 145 8.08 2.20 0.45
CA SER A 145 8.47 3.59 0.21
C SER A 145 9.99 3.70 0.04
N ALA A 146 10.77 3.02 0.88
CA ALA A 146 12.24 2.98 0.78
C ALA A 146 12.71 2.32 -0.52
N PHE A 147 12.11 1.19 -0.90
CA PHE A 147 12.39 0.51 -2.16
C PHE A 147 12.14 1.41 -3.38
N THR A 148 11.05 2.19 -3.34
CA THR A 148 10.70 3.14 -4.39
C THR A 148 11.60 4.38 -4.40
N LEU A 149 12.09 4.81 -3.23
CA LEU A 149 12.96 5.98 -3.08
C LEU A 149 14.43 5.69 -3.39
N TYR A 150 14.89 4.43 -3.26
CA TYR A 150 16.28 4.04 -3.47
C TYR A 150 16.95 4.55 -4.77
N PRO A 151 16.33 4.42 -5.97
CA PRO A 151 16.99 4.85 -7.20
C PRO A 151 17.11 6.37 -7.28
N VAL A 152 16.22 7.12 -6.61
CA VAL A 152 16.30 8.59 -6.51
C VAL A 152 17.50 9.00 -5.64
N LEU A 153 17.78 8.27 -4.55
CA LEU A 153 18.89 8.58 -3.64
C LEU A 153 20.26 8.17 -4.17
N THR A 154 20.33 7.09 -4.95
CA THR A 154 21.59 6.49 -5.42
C THR A 154 21.91 6.81 -6.86
N GLY A 155 20.98 7.42 -7.61
CA GLY A 155 21.13 7.69 -9.04
C GLY A 155 21.15 6.43 -9.91
N THR A 156 20.77 5.27 -9.37
CA THR A 156 20.74 4.00 -10.11
C THR A 156 19.50 3.90 -11.00
N ASN A 157 19.62 3.16 -12.10
CA ASN A 157 18.48 2.86 -12.96
C ASN A 157 17.39 2.07 -12.21
N PRO A 158 16.11 2.50 -12.25
CA PRO A 158 15.02 1.85 -11.55
C PRO A 158 14.51 0.58 -12.26
N THR A 159 15.34 -0.10 -13.05
CA THR A 159 14.94 -1.28 -13.85
C THR A 159 14.44 -2.44 -12.98
N TYR A 160 14.89 -2.54 -11.73
CA TYR A 160 14.45 -3.57 -10.78
C TYR A 160 13.06 -3.31 -10.17
N LEU A 161 12.55 -2.08 -10.27
CA LEU A 161 11.29 -1.66 -9.66
C LEU A 161 10.07 -2.48 -10.13
N PRO A 162 9.84 -2.70 -11.45
CA PRO A 162 8.73 -3.54 -11.92
C PRO A 162 8.84 -5.02 -11.50
N PHE A 163 10.06 -5.55 -11.35
CA PHE A 163 10.23 -6.93 -10.88
C PHE A 163 9.90 -7.05 -9.38
N GLY A 164 10.31 -6.07 -8.57
CA GLY A 164 9.89 -5.97 -7.18
C GLY A 164 8.36 -5.84 -7.05
N MET A 165 7.71 -5.08 -7.94
CA MET A 165 6.25 -4.98 -8.02
C MET A 165 5.58 -6.33 -8.23
N GLY A 166 6.05 -7.08 -9.23
CA GLY A 166 5.51 -8.40 -9.55
C GLY A 166 5.63 -9.36 -8.36
N ALA A 167 6.80 -9.40 -7.71
CA ALA A 167 7.02 -10.25 -6.54
C ALA A 167 6.07 -9.91 -5.38
N ILE A 168 5.89 -8.62 -5.08
CA ILE A 168 5.02 -8.18 -3.99
C ILE A 168 3.55 -8.43 -4.30
N ALA A 169 3.12 -8.18 -5.55
CA ALA A 169 1.76 -8.50 -5.98
C ALA A 169 1.46 -10.00 -5.84
N ILE A 170 2.42 -10.86 -6.15
CA ILE A 170 2.30 -12.32 -5.96
C ILE A 170 2.23 -12.68 -4.47
N VAL A 171 3.11 -12.12 -3.63
CA VAL A 171 3.08 -12.37 -2.18
C VAL A 171 1.76 -11.90 -1.57
N LEU A 172 1.32 -10.68 -1.88
CA LEU A 172 0.04 -10.16 -1.40
C LEU A 172 -1.12 -10.99 -1.93
N PHE A 173 -1.12 -11.39 -3.20
CA PHE A 173 -2.13 -12.27 -3.76
C PHE A 173 -2.17 -13.60 -3.01
N THR A 174 -1.05 -14.29 -2.81
CA THR A 174 -1.02 -15.57 -2.09
C THR A 174 -1.50 -15.46 -0.64
N VAL A 175 -1.10 -14.41 0.08
CA VAL A 175 -1.50 -14.17 1.48
C VAL A 175 -2.96 -13.74 1.58
N LEU A 176 -3.47 -12.99 0.59
CA LEU A 176 -4.84 -12.48 0.57
C LEU A 176 -5.85 -13.47 -0.03
N HIS A 177 -5.43 -14.35 -0.94
CA HIS A 177 -6.30 -15.23 -1.70
C HIS A 177 -7.20 -16.10 -0.81
N PRO A 178 -8.51 -16.25 -1.12
CA PRO A 178 -9.46 -16.88 -0.21
C PRO A 178 -9.26 -18.40 -0.14
N SER A 179 -8.63 -19.02 -1.15
CA SER A 179 -8.46 -20.47 -1.20
C SER A 179 -7.52 -21.03 -0.14
N VAL A 180 -6.56 -20.24 0.36
CA VAL A 180 -5.65 -20.66 1.43
C VAL A 180 -6.44 -20.90 2.73
N ARG A 181 -7.52 -20.15 2.96
CA ARG A 181 -8.41 -20.35 4.11
C ARG A 181 -9.27 -21.60 3.99
N ARG A 182 -9.74 -21.93 2.77
CA ARG A 182 -10.53 -23.14 2.55
C ARG A 182 -9.69 -24.38 2.85
N LYS A 183 -8.46 -24.44 2.31
CA LYS A 183 -7.53 -25.54 2.58
C LYS A 183 -7.16 -25.67 4.06
N ARG A 184 -6.85 -24.57 4.76
CA ARG A 184 -6.47 -24.64 6.18
C ARG A 184 -7.63 -25.03 7.09
N ALA A 185 -8.86 -24.60 6.76
CA ALA A 185 -10.06 -25.03 7.47
C ALA A 185 -10.36 -26.51 7.21
N GLU A 186 -10.25 -26.96 5.95
CA GLU A 186 -10.34 -28.37 5.56
C GLU A 186 -9.27 -29.22 6.26
N GLU A 187 -8.03 -28.73 6.39
CA GLU A 187 -6.93 -29.42 7.11
C GLU A 187 -7.18 -29.54 8.61
N ILE A 188 -7.69 -28.48 9.26
CA ILE A 188 -8.02 -28.50 10.70
C ILE A 188 -9.23 -29.42 10.94
N GLU A 189 -10.25 -29.33 10.10
CA GLU A 189 -11.43 -30.19 10.17
C GLU A 189 -11.04 -31.66 9.92
N ALA A 190 -10.19 -31.94 8.93
CA ALA A 190 -9.64 -33.26 8.70
C ALA A 190 -8.79 -33.77 9.89
N ALA A 191 -8.02 -32.90 10.54
CA ALA A 191 -7.22 -33.26 11.71
C ALA A 191 -8.09 -33.55 12.96
N LEU A 192 -9.21 -32.84 13.12
CA LEU A 192 -10.17 -33.05 14.22
C LEU A 192 -11.07 -34.26 13.98
N LEU A 193 -11.35 -34.60 12.72
CA LEU A 193 -12.13 -35.77 12.32
C LEU A 193 -11.28 -37.05 12.20
N ARG A 194 -9.96 -36.98 12.43
CA ARG A 194 -9.11 -38.18 12.51
C ARG A 194 -9.57 -39.04 13.69
N PRO A 195 -9.84 -40.35 13.50
CA PRO A 195 -10.22 -41.23 14.58
C PRO A 195 -9.10 -41.32 15.62
N ALA A 196 -9.45 -41.32 16.91
CA ALA A 196 -8.51 -41.31 18.03
C ALA A 196 -7.48 -42.46 18.00
N SER A 197 -7.77 -43.54 17.28
CA SER A 197 -6.86 -44.68 17.06
C SER A 197 -5.63 -44.35 16.23
N GLU A 198 -5.66 -43.32 15.37
CA GLU A 198 -4.55 -42.92 14.50
C GLU A 198 -3.62 -41.90 15.16
N GLN A 199 -4.12 -41.12 16.14
CA GLN A 199 -3.36 -40.07 16.83
C GLN A 199 -2.33 -40.62 17.84
N ILE A 200 -2.46 -41.89 18.25
CA ILE A 200 -1.60 -42.53 19.25
C ILE A 200 -0.34 -43.15 18.60
N THR A 201 -0.31 -43.31 17.27
CA THR A 201 0.74 -44.07 16.57
C THR A 201 1.92 -43.23 16.05
N SER A 202 1.92 -41.91 16.27
CA SER A 202 2.92 -40.99 15.69
C SER A 202 3.94 -40.42 16.69
N ASP A 203 3.89 -40.82 17.97
CA ASP A 203 4.79 -40.34 19.04
C ASP A 203 5.89 -41.35 19.45
N ASP A 204 6.03 -42.47 18.73
CA ASP A 204 7.14 -43.44 18.87
C ASP A 204 8.12 -43.35 17.68
#